data_AF-A0AA39RJL1-F1
#
_entry.id   AF-A0AA39RJL1-F1
#
_cell.length_a   1.000
_cell.length_b   1.000
_cell.length_c   1.000
_cell.angle_alpha   90.00
_cell.angle_beta   90.00
_cell.angle_gamma   90.00
#
_symmetry.space_group_name_H-M   'P 1'
#
loop_
_entity.id
_entity.type
_entity.pdbx_description
1 polymer ?
#
loop_
_entity_poly.entity_id
_entity_poly.type
_entity_poly.pdbx_seq_one_letter_code
_entity_poly.pdbx_strand_id
1 'polypeptide(L)'
;MLSPDTPVGAVIFNAKEAFNFKALKQRLEDFAKQTAELGLREHVGEKSIGLWRRFETTSLVADCVYGRVEDAKNLIKLLTKVDDRLSVIPLIELYWIPRLPQIQNLVLIECDQAILETVEDLISLEKLLLHKVLQLKHLPNELFHRLTALGDLEIGKCDELSSLFNQFGLLRDPCLKTLKIWECSLNLLWPEEEYGLPHLLESLEISDCKNLISLPEKLHSLKSLKTLKIINCPCLVALPEMDAPSNLRHLQIKGCEALQSLPKGLMHNENLSLEVLEIEGCSSLKCFTEGELPLTLQKLKISNCSNLNVLPEGLLSKNTSLESLQISGCSLTSFPVICPSPSKSFAPSSSSSNSSPRLKVLEVRDCINLESLPVGLHNFIHLDTLLISNCSILESFPVGGLPPNLATLSISRCENLQALPDGMYTNTLLQDLTIRDCTSLTLYPEGGLPPNLQSLRIIRCSNLNHPSEWDLYKLRNR
;
A
#
# COMPACT_ATOMS: atom_id res chain seq x y z
N MET A 1 -54.60 21.55 9.50
CA MET A 1 -54.61 22.84 10.21
C MET A 1 -54.51 22.57 11.71
N LEU A 2 -53.50 23.16 12.37
CA LEU A 2 -53.27 23.30 13.83
C LEU A 2 -53.00 21.98 14.61
N SER A 3 -51.98 21.80 15.46
CA SER A 3 -51.05 22.69 16.19
C SER A 3 -49.82 21.88 16.74
N PRO A 4 -48.78 22.54 17.29
CA PRO A 4 -47.38 22.06 17.28
C PRO A 4 -46.76 21.64 18.65
N ASP A 5 -45.56 21.06 18.55
CA ASP A 5 -44.40 21.04 19.47
C ASP A 5 -44.53 20.52 20.92
N THR A 6 -43.88 19.39 21.17
CA THR A 6 -43.43 18.92 22.50
C THR A 6 -41.89 18.79 22.50
N PRO A 7 -41.18 19.39 23.48
CA PRO A 7 -39.72 19.35 23.54
C PRO A 7 -39.17 18.13 24.30
N VAL A 8 -37.99 17.71 23.84
CA VAL A 8 -37.18 16.59 24.30
C VAL A 8 -36.32 16.96 25.52
N GLY A 9 -36.30 16.06 26.51
CA GLY A 9 -35.09 15.64 27.22
C GLY A 9 -34.42 16.61 28.20
N ALA A 10 -34.74 16.46 29.49
CA ALA A 10 -34.06 17.08 30.61
C ALA A 10 -32.59 16.62 30.74
N VAL A 11 -31.66 17.58 30.88
CA VAL A 11 -30.29 17.36 31.35
C VAL A 11 -30.25 17.56 32.86
N ILE A 12 -29.90 16.50 33.59
CA ILE A 12 -29.75 16.50 35.05
C ILE A 12 -28.44 17.22 35.39
N PHE A 13 -28.53 18.45 35.92
CA PHE A 13 -27.36 19.20 36.40
C PHE A 13 -26.90 18.68 37.78
N ASN A 14 -25.61 18.36 37.86
CA ASN A 14 -24.98 17.71 39.00
C ASN A 14 -24.75 18.73 40.14
N ALA A 15 -25.36 18.53 41.31
CA ALA A 15 -25.39 19.50 42.42
C ALA A 15 -24.01 19.86 43.02
N LYS A 16 -22.93 19.13 42.65
CA LYS A 16 -21.55 19.40 43.07
C LYS A 16 -20.90 20.57 42.31
N GLU A 17 -21.30 20.83 41.07
CA GLU A 17 -20.73 21.93 40.25
C GLU A 17 -21.33 23.30 40.60
N ALA A 18 -22.60 23.34 41.00
CA ALA A 18 -23.26 24.56 41.46
C ALA A 18 -22.64 25.14 42.75
N PHE A 19 -22.08 24.28 43.63
CA PHE A 19 -21.42 24.71 44.86
C PHE A 19 -20.08 25.42 44.58
N ASN A 20 -19.33 24.96 43.57
CA ASN A 20 -18.06 25.57 43.18
C ASN A 20 -18.26 26.94 42.51
N PHE A 21 -19.30 27.11 41.70
CA PHE A 21 -19.59 28.39 41.06
C PHE A 21 -19.92 29.50 42.07
N LYS A 22 -20.66 29.15 43.13
CA LYS A 22 -20.99 30.08 44.21
C LYS A 22 -19.75 30.49 45.02
N ALA A 23 -18.85 29.55 45.30
CA ALA A 23 -17.58 29.82 45.98
C ALA A 23 -16.62 30.70 45.15
N LEU A 24 -16.59 30.50 43.83
CA LEU A 24 -15.74 31.27 42.91
C LEU A 24 -16.25 32.71 42.74
N LYS A 25 -17.58 32.89 42.68
CA LYS A 25 -18.21 34.22 42.69
C LYS A 25 -17.92 34.99 43.97
N GLN A 26 -17.99 34.34 45.13
CA GLN A 26 -17.66 34.97 46.42
C GLN A 26 -16.20 35.45 46.47
N ARG A 27 -15.25 34.64 45.97
CA ARG A 27 -13.83 35.03 45.90
C ARG A 27 -13.57 36.20 44.94
N LEU A 28 -14.30 36.28 43.83
CA LEU A 28 -14.21 37.42 42.90
C LEU A 28 -14.75 38.72 43.54
N GLU A 29 -15.84 38.64 44.31
CA GLU A 29 -16.39 39.78 45.05
C GLU A 29 -15.45 40.25 46.19
N ASP A 30 -14.77 39.33 46.87
CA ASP A 30 -13.76 39.66 47.87
C ASP A 30 -12.52 40.31 47.25
N PHE A 31 -12.10 39.85 46.06
CA PHE A 31 -11.01 40.47 45.29
C PHE A 31 -11.36 41.90 44.84
N ALA A 32 -12.61 42.10 44.39
CA ALA A 32 -13.11 43.42 43.98
C ALA A 32 -13.15 44.43 45.15
N LYS A 33 -13.45 43.97 46.38
CA LYS A 33 -13.34 44.80 47.59
C LYS A 33 -11.89 45.15 47.92
N GLN A 34 -10.97 44.19 47.80
CA GLN A 34 -9.54 44.43 48.05
C GLN A 34 -8.93 45.42 47.04
N THR A 35 -9.37 45.41 45.78
CA THR A 35 -8.95 46.43 44.79
C THR A 35 -9.42 47.84 45.14
N ALA A 36 -10.56 48.00 45.82
CA ALA A 36 -11.05 49.29 46.30
C ALA A 36 -10.29 49.80 47.55
N GLU A 37 -9.84 48.91 48.43
CA GLU A 37 -9.00 49.26 49.59
C GLU A 37 -7.55 49.63 49.20
N LEU A 38 -7.04 49.06 48.09
CA LEU A 38 -5.68 49.31 47.58
C LEU A 38 -5.59 50.50 46.62
N GLY A 39 -6.68 51.22 46.37
CA GLY A 39 -6.69 52.47 45.59
C GLY A 39 -6.29 52.34 44.12
N LEU A 40 -6.39 51.14 43.53
CA LEU A 40 -6.03 50.89 42.14
C LEU A 40 -7.15 51.40 41.21
N ARG A 41 -7.00 52.61 40.67
CA ARG A 41 -7.91 53.15 39.64
C ARG A 41 -7.68 52.47 38.29
N GLU A 42 -8.74 51.96 37.68
CA GLU A 42 -8.80 51.73 36.23
C GLU A 42 -8.83 53.09 35.52
N HIS A 43 -7.77 53.40 34.76
CA HIS A 43 -7.81 54.52 33.84
C HIS A 43 -8.56 54.11 32.56
N VAL A 44 -9.86 54.43 32.51
CA VAL A 44 -10.61 54.60 31.27
C VAL A 44 -10.26 56.00 30.74
N GLY A 45 -9.50 56.07 29.66
CA GLY A 45 -9.04 57.34 29.08
C GLY A 45 -9.72 57.65 27.75
N GLU A 46 -10.67 58.59 27.78
CA GLU A 46 -11.04 59.41 26.63
C GLU A 46 -9.83 60.21 26.11
N LYS A 47 -9.82 60.47 24.80
CA LYS A 47 -8.79 61.23 24.08
C LYS A 47 -8.62 62.65 24.65
N SER A 48 -7.37 63.05 24.90
CA SER A 48 -6.97 64.45 24.93
C SER A 48 -5.55 64.59 24.35
N ILE A 49 -5.46 65.42 23.31
CA ILE A 49 -4.26 65.72 22.53
C ILE A 49 -3.37 66.64 23.37
N GLY A 50 -2.14 66.22 23.66
CA GLY A 50 -1.13 67.02 24.33
C GLY A 50 0.27 66.44 24.09
N LEU A 51 1.13 67.24 23.45
CA LEU A 51 2.50 66.94 23.04
C LEU A 51 3.34 66.27 24.16
N TRP A 52 3.69 65.00 23.97
CA TRP A 52 4.84 64.38 24.62
C TRP A 52 5.74 63.81 23.53
N ARG A 53 6.94 64.38 23.39
CA ARG A 53 8.02 63.85 22.55
C ARG A 53 8.24 62.38 22.92
N ARG A 54 8.07 61.48 21.96
CA ARG A 54 8.56 60.11 22.06
C ARG A 54 10.08 60.18 22.16
N PHE A 55 10.64 59.67 23.25
CA PHE A 55 12.04 59.27 23.25
C PHE A 55 12.21 58.13 22.23
N GLU A 56 13.25 58.20 21.42
CA GLU A 56 13.61 57.16 20.47
C GLU A 56 13.78 55.84 21.22
N THR A 57 12.98 54.84 20.86
CA THR A 57 13.16 53.48 21.34
C THR A 57 14.40 52.90 20.67
N THR A 58 15.36 52.41 21.44
CA THR A 58 16.50 51.60 20.98
C THR A 58 16.01 50.22 20.53
N SER A 59 15.19 50.17 19.49
CA SER A 59 14.90 48.93 18.77
C SER A 59 15.72 48.94 17.49
N LEU A 60 16.97 48.53 17.63
CA LEU A 60 17.78 48.08 16.51
C LEU A 60 17.28 46.69 16.13
N VAL A 61 16.99 46.53 14.84
CA VAL A 61 16.79 45.26 14.14
C VAL A 61 17.96 44.34 14.48
N ALA A 62 17.76 43.41 15.40
CA ALA A 62 18.64 42.28 15.65
C ALA A 62 17.83 41.15 16.28
N ASP A 63 17.51 40.15 15.47
CA ASP A 63 17.03 38.84 15.90
C ASP A 63 18.05 38.22 16.85
N CYS A 64 17.85 38.41 18.15
CA CYS A 64 18.62 37.73 19.20
C CYS A 64 17.67 37.38 20.33
N VAL A 65 17.16 36.14 20.32
CA VAL A 65 16.54 35.54 21.50
C VAL A 65 17.64 35.34 22.54
N TYR A 66 17.71 36.28 23.49
CA TYR A 66 18.71 36.27 24.56
C TYR A 66 18.47 35.07 25.49
N GLY A 67 19.51 34.27 25.76
CA GLY A 67 19.48 33.16 26.72
C GLY A 67 19.59 31.75 26.14
N ARG A 68 19.32 31.52 24.84
CA ARG A 68 19.44 30.20 24.20
C ARG A 68 20.64 30.04 23.25
N VAL A 69 21.59 30.97 23.31
CA VAL A 69 22.77 30.97 22.43
C VAL A 69 23.68 29.77 22.71
N GLU A 70 23.76 29.33 23.97
CA GLU A 70 24.60 28.19 24.35
C GLU A 70 23.94 26.85 23.99
N ASP A 71 22.61 26.76 24.11
CA ASP A 71 21.83 25.60 23.63
C ASP A 71 21.93 25.47 22.11
N ALA A 72 21.82 26.59 21.38
CA ALA A 72 22.01 26.62 19.93
C ALA A 72 23.42 26.16 19.53
N LYS A 73 24.47 26.62 20.24
CA LYS A 73 25.85 26.16 20.00
C LYS A 73 26.04 24.68 20.34
N ASN A 74 25.45 24.19 21.43
CA ASN A 74 25.52 22.79 21.81
C ASN A 74 24.78 21.89 20.81
N LEU A 75 23.65 22.36 20.28
CA LEU A 75 22.95 21.68 19.19
C LEU A 75 23.76 21.65 17.91
N ILE A 76 24.33 22.78 17.49
CA ILE A 76 25.21 22.85 16.32
C ILE A 76 26.40 21.91 16.52
N LYS A 77 26.95 21.79 17.73
CA LYS A 77 28.05 20.89 18.08
C LYS A 77 27.66 19.40 18.11
N LEU A 78 26.41 19.09 18.46
CA LEU A 78 25.84 17.75 18.36
C LEU A 78 25.57 17.39 16.90
N LEU A 79 25.03 18.32 16.11
CA LEU A 79 24.71 18.16 14.69
C LEU A 79 25.96 18.04 13.81
N THR A 80 27.03 18.77 14.12
CA THR A 80 28.34 18.66 13.43
C THR A 80 29.14 17.41 13.82
N LYS A 81 28.68 16.65 14.82
CA LYS A 81 29.25 15.35 15.19
C LYS A 81 28.55 14.17 14.53
N VAL A 82 27.36 14.39 13.97
CA VAL A 82 26.59 13.37 13.28
C VAL A 82 26.99 13.42 11.81
N ASP A 83 27.38 12.26 11.29
CA ASP A 83 27.83 12.02 9.92
C ASP A 83 26.93 12.76 8.90
N ASP A 84 27.55 13.35 7.87
CA ASP A 84 27.02 14.37 6.94
C ASP A 84 25.76 13.95 6.13
N ARG A 85 25.11 12.83 6.47
CA ARG A 85 24.01 12.24 5.71
C ARG A 85 22.73 12.00 6.50
N LEU A 86 22.76 12.00 7.84
CA LEU A 86 21.57 11.73 8.66
C LEU A 86 21.59 12.60 9.92
N SER A 87 21.11 13.84 9.81
CA SER A 87 20.84 14.69 10.97
C SER A 87 19.59 14.17 11.70
N VAL A 88 19.72 13.07 12.43
CA VAL A 88 18.69 12.62 13.37
C VAL A 88 18.75 13.55 14.55
N ILE A 89 17.75 14.42 14.67
CA ILE A 89 17.65 15.34 15.80
C ILE A 89 16.56 14.81 16.74
N PRO A 90 16.90 14.06 17.80
CA PRO A 90 15.94 13.73 18.85
C PRO A 90 15.65 15.03 19.63
N LEU A 91 14.59 15.72 19.23
CA LEU A 91 14.20 17.03 19.73
C LEU A 91 13.10 16.91 20.78
N ILE A 92 13.43 16.34 21.93
CA ILE A 92 12.46 16.20 23.02
C ILE A 92 12.14 17.57 23.69
N GLU A 93 12.92 18.64 23.41
CA GLU A 93 12.79 19.92 24.15
C GLU A 93 13.01 21.21 23.32
N LEU A 94 13.19 21.14 21.99
CA LEU A 94 13.30 22.36 21.18
C LEU A 94 11.99 22.73 20.51
N TYR A 95 11.58 23.97 20.71
CA TYR A 95 10.47 24.60 20.01
C TYR A 95 10.90 25.27 18.68
N TRP A 96 12.14 25.06 18.22
CA TRP A 96 12.72 25.75 17.04
C TRP A 96 13.91 24.98 16.44
N ILE A 97 14.01 24.88 15.11
CA ILE A 97 15.20 24.35 14.38
C ILE A 97 16.17 25.48 13.98
N PRO A 98 17.45 25.46 14.41
CA PRO A 98 18.41 26.48 14.01
C PRO A 98 18.57 26.53 12.49
N ARG A 99 18.78 27.73 11.92
CA ARG A 99 19.00 27.94 10.48
C ARG A 99 20.22 27.15 10.01
N LEU A 100 19.98 26.01 9.39
CA LEU A 100 21.00 25.09 8.90
C LEU A 100 20.77 24.83 7.41
N PRO A 101 21.11 25.80 6.55
CA PRO A 101 20.75 25.78 5.13
C PRO A 101 21.39 24.64 4.33
N GLN A 102 22.30 23.86 4.91
CA GLN A 102 22.96 22.71 4.27
C GLN A 102 22.29 21.36 4.57
N ILE A 103 21.27 21.32 5.45
CA ILE A 103 20.62 20.05 5.80
C ILE A 103 19.81 19.54 4.60
N GLN A 104 20.14 18.34 4.15
CA GLN A 104 19.42 17.62 3.09
C GLN A 104 18.42 16.61 3.66
N ASN A 105 18.73 15.99 4.80
CA ASN A 105 17.89 14.98 5.44
C ASN A 105 17.55 15.41 6.87
N LEU A 106 16.27 15.59 7.16
CA LEU A 106 15.77 15.98 8.47
C LEU A 106 14.81 14.91 8.99
N VAL A 107 15.08 14.45 10.21
CA VAL A 107 14.24 13.50 10.93
C VAL A 107 13.75 14.17 12.20
N LEU A 108 12.44 14.34 12.31
CA LEU A 108 11.75 14.91 13.48
C LEU A 108 11.03 13.78 14.20
N ILE A 109 11.39 13.55 15.46
CA ILE A 109 10.84 12.47 16.29
C ILE A 109 10.29 13.08 17.57
N GLU A 110 9.04 12.76 17.90
CA GLU A 110 8.39 13.18 19.16
C GLU A 110 8.38 14.72 19.32
N CYS A 111 8.16 15.41 18.19
CA CYS A 111 8.16 16.86 18.07
C CYS A 111 6.76 17.47 18.20
N ASP A 112 6.67 18.74 18.57
CA ASP A 112 5.44 19.53 18.47
C ASP A 112 5.25 20.09 17.04
N GLN A 113 3.99 20.28 16.60
CA GLN A 113 3.67 20.88 15.29
C GLN A 113 4.35 22.25 15.09
N ALA A 114 4.56 23.04 16.15
CA ALA A 114 5.21 24.36 16.07
C ALA A 114 6.61 24.32 15.43
N ILE A 115 7.31 23.18 15.52
CA ILE A 115 8.62 23.02 14.89
C ILE A 115 8.52 23.13 13.37
N LEU A 116 7.42 22.68 12.75
CA LEU A 116 7.24 22.72 11.30
C LEU A 116 7.19 24.15 10.76
N GLU A 117 6.75 25.13 11.55
CA GLU A 117 6.81 26.56 11.20
C GLU A 117 8.25 27.07 11.14
N THR A 118 9.18 26.40 11.83
CA THR A 118 10.62 26.77 11.82
C THR A 118 11.44 26.03 10.78
N VAL A 119 10.88 24.99 10.14
CA VAL A 119 11.51 24.23 9.03
C VAL A 119 11.55 25.05 7.73
N GLU A 120 10.82 26.16 7.66
CA GLU A 120 10.64 27.02 6.48
C GLU A 120 11.95 27.54 5.85
N ASP A 121 13.05 27.64 6.62
CA ASP A 121 14.32 28.18 6.16
C ASP A 121 15.30 27.12 5.58
N LEU A 122 14.90 25.83 5.53
CA LEU A 122 15.76 24.72 5.09
C LEU A 122 15.66 24.45 3.58
N ILE A 123 16.02 25.42 2.75
CA ILE A 123 15.88 25.35 1.28
C ILE A 123 16.57 24.16 0.59
N SER A 124 17.60 23.56 1.20
CA SER A 124 18.34 22.41 0.65
C SER A 124 17.78 21.05 1.09
N LEU A 125 16.66 21.02 1.81
CA LEU A 125 16.09 19.78 2.33
C LEU A 125 15.51 18.93 1.20
N GLU A 126 16.05 17.72 1.05
CA GLU A 126 15.63 16.72 0.06
C GLU A 126 14.70 15.66 0.67
N LYS A 127 14.92 15.29 1.94
CA LYS A 127 14.13 14.31 2.68
C LYS A 127 13.68 14.84 4.03
N LEU A 128 12.38 14.71 4.32
CA LEU A 128 11.76 15.01 5.60
C LEU A 128 11.05 13.79 6.16
N LEU A 129 11.41 13.37 7.37
CA LEU A 129 10.72 12.31 8.11
C LEU A 129 10.10 12.90 9.37
N LEU A 130 8.78 12.79 9.49
CA LEU A 130 7.99 13.19 10.63
C LEU A 130 7.52 11.93 11.38
N HIS A 131 7.97 11.73 12.61
CA HIS A 131 7.57 10.59 13.43
C HIS A 131 7.00 11.04 14.78
N LYS A 132 5.78 10.62 15.12
CA LYS A 132 5.10 10.99 16.36
C LYS A 132 5.05 12.50 16.59
N VAL A 133 4.65 13.27 15.58
CA VAL A 133 4.46 14.72 15.75
C VAL A 133 3.16 14.97 16.52
N LEU A 134 3.28 15.54 17.71
CA LEU A 134 2.17 15.84 18.60
C LEU A 134 1.31 16.96 18.02
N GLN A 135 -0.01 16.81 18.13
CA GLN A 135 -0.99 17.79 17.66
C GLN A 135 -0.94 18.13 16.16
N LEU A 136 -0.23 17.34 15.34
CA LEU A 136 -0.13 17.58 13.91
C LEU A 136 -1.47 17.35 13.22
N LYS A 137 -2.24 18.41 13.05
CA LYS A 137 -3.55 18.32 12.37
C LYS A 137 -3.43 18.34 10.87
N HIS A 138 -2.51 19.18 10.36
CA HIS A 138 -2.25 19.42 8.96
C HIS A 138 -0.78 19.75 8.74
N LEU A 139 -0.24 19.49 7.54
CA LEU A 139 1.07 20.05 7.18
C LEU A 139 0.90 21.52 6.78
N PRO A 140 1.77 22.42 7.26
CA PRO A 140 1.71 23.82 6.85
C PRO A 140 2.00 23.94 5.35
N ASN A 141 1.11 24.61 4.61
CA ASN A 141 1.26 24.77 3.15
C ASN A 141 2.58 25.47 2.76
N GLU A 142 3.04 26.41 3.60
CA GLU A 142 4.30 27.14 3.42
C GLU A 142 5.54 26.23 3.37
N LEU A 143 5.48 25.05 4.00
CA LEU A 143 6.54 24.04 3.96
C LEU A 143 6.84 23.61 2.53
N PHE A 144 5.81 23.41 1.70
CA PHE A 144 5.96 23.01 0.31
C PHE A 144 6.33 24.18 -0.61
N HIS A 145 6.02 25.42 -0.22
CA HIS A 145 6.41 26.62 -0.98
C HIS A 145 7.90 26.90 -0.92
N ARG A 146 8.51 26.72 0.27
CA ARG A 146 9.90 27.09 0.53
C ARG A 146 10.88 25.95 0.38
N LEU A 147 10.46 24.71 0.68
CA LEU A 147 11.29 23.52 0.50
C LEU A 147 11.27 23.05 -0.96
N THR A 148 11.86 23.87 -1.83
CA THR A 148 11.86 23.61 -3.28
C THR A 148 12.63 22.36 -3.70
N ALA A 149 13.53 21.85 -2.84
CA ALA A 149 14.29 20.63 -3.07
C ALA A 149 13.64 19.35 -2.50
N LEU A 150 12.54 19.46 -1.75
CA LEU A 150 11.95 18.33 -1.04
C LEU A 150 11.37 17.31 -2.01
N GLY A 151 12.06 16.18 -2.15
CA GLY A 151 11.68 15.05 -2.99
C GLY A 151 10.99 13.94 -2.20
N ASP A 152 11.37 13.74 -0.93
CA ASP A 152 10.93 12.60 -0.12
C ASP A 152 10.29 13.06 1.19
N LEU A 153 9.04 12.68 1.42
CA LEU A 153 8.30 12.98 2.65
C LEU A 153 7.77 11.69 3.27
N GLU A 154 8.14 11.45 4.52
CA GLU A 154 7.69 10.29 5.31
C GLU A 154 6.98 10.80 6.58
N ILE A 155 5.76 10.33 6.84
CA ILE A 155 4.94 10.73 7.99
C ILE A 155 4.51 9.47 8.74
N GLY A 156 4.81 9.39 10.02
CA GLY A 156 4.65 8.19 10.83
C GLY A 156 4.06 8.47 12.20
N LYS A 157 3.07 7.69 12.66
CA LYS A 157 2.50 7.80 14.02
C LYS A 157 1.97 9.20 14.38
N CYS A 158 1.39 9.91 13.42
CA CYS A 158 0.75 11.21 13.65
C CYS A 158 -0.77 11.02 13.79
N ASP A 159 -1.24 10.79 15.01
CA ASP A 159 -2.64 10.38 15.27
C ASP A 159 -3.67 11.48 15.07
N GLU A 160 -3.28 12.75 15.22
CA GLU A 160 -4.18 13.89 15.03
C GLU A 160 -4.26 14.36 13.56
N LEU A 161 -3.55 13.70 12.64
CA LEU A 161 -3.48 14.10 11.23
C LEU A 161 -4.83 13.90 10.55
N SER A 162 -5.53 15.00 10.33
CA SER A 162 -6.88 15.03 9.75
C SER A 162 -6.89 15.32 8.25
N SER A 163 -5.91 16.08 7.76
CA SER A 163 -5.65 16.22 6.33
C SER A 163 -4.16 16.41 6.07
N LEU A 164 -3.69 15.99 4.89
CA LEU A 164 -2.30 16.23 4.49
C LEU A 164 -2.03 17.70 4.18
N PHE A 165 -3.04 18.43 3.67
CA PHE A 165 -2.93 19.82 3.24
C PHE A 165 -4.08 20.65 3.83
N ASN A 166 -3.84 21.95 4.08
CA ASN A 166 -4.92 22.86 4.48
C ASN A 166 -5.88 23.12 3.30
N GLN A 167 -7.08 23.66 3.61
CA GLN A 167 -8.16 23.95 2.66
C GLN A 167 -7.77 24.85 1.46
N PHE A 168 -6.66 25.60 1.56
CA PHE A 168 -6.15 26.47 0.49
C PHE A 168 -5.24 25.77 -0.51
N GLY A 169 -4.95 24.48 -0.28
CA GLY A 169 -4.13 23.66 -1.17
C GLY A 169 -2.69 24.12 -1.38
N LEU A 170 -2.05 23.47 -2.34
CA LEU A 170 -0.69 23.78 -2.77
C LEU A 170 -0.77 24.84 -3.88
N LEU A 171 -0.39 26.11 -3.61
CA LEU A 171 -0.32 27.16 -4.64
C LEU A 171 0.78 26.90 -5.69
N ARG A 172 1.65 25.91 -5.46
CA ARG A 172 2.73 25.47 -6.36
C ARG A 172 2.93 23.97 -6.17
N ASP A 173 3.06 23.23 -7.27
CA ASP A 173 3.39 21.79 -7.21
C ASP A 173 4.72 21.58 -6.48
N PRO A 174 4.71 20.88 -5.32
CA PRO A 174 5.94 20.49 -4.68
C PRO A 174 6.74 19.56 -5.60
N CYS A 175 8.07 19.63 -5.54
CA CYS A 175 8.96 18.69 -6.24
C CYS A 175 8.96 17.29 -5.62
N LEU A 176 7.89 16.94 -4.88
CA LEU A 176 7.76 15.72 -4.12
C LEU A 176 7.59 14.53 -5.06
N LYS A 177 8.54 13.62 -5.00
CA LYS A 177 8.57 12.37 -5.78
C LYS A 177 8.08 11.19 -4.96
N THR A 178 8.34 11.17 -3.65
CA THR A 178 7.92 10.09 -2.77
C THR A 178 7.17 10.61 -1.55
N LEU A 179 6.03 9.97 -1.26
CA LEU A 179 5.21 10.23 -0.09
C LEU A 179 4.92 8.91 0.60
N LYS A 180 5.33 8.79 1.86
CA LYS A 180 5.01 7.63 2.70
C LYS A 180 4.25 8.06 3.94
N ILE A 181 3.15 7.40 4.24
CA ILE A 181 2.33 7.65 5.42
C ILE A 181 2.17 6.32 6.16
N TRP A 182 2.49 6.26 7.45
CA TRP A 182 2.47 5.02 8.20
C TRP A 182 1.98 5.16 9.64
N GLU A 183 1.24 4.16 10.14
CA GLU A 183 0.72 4.12 11.52
C GLU A 183 -0.04 5.40 11.95
N CYS A 184 -0.71 6.09 11.01
CA CYS A 184 -1.51 7.27 11.33
C CYS A 184 -2.98 6.87 11.55
N SER A 185 -3.64 7.52 12.52
CA SER A 185 -5.08 7.35 12.79
C SER A 185 -5.96 8.09 11.76
N LEU A 186 -5.70 7.85 10.47
CA LEU A 186 -6.27 8.58 9.34
C LEU A 186 -7.80 8.45 9.26
N ASN A 187 -8.53 9.46 9.74
CA ASN A 187 -9.90 9.77 9.31
C ASN A 187 -9.87 10.78 8.16
N LEU A 188 -8.94 10.60 7.21
CA LEU A 188 -8.58 11.65 6.27
C LEU A 188 -9.74 11.92 5.31
N LEU A 189 -10.35 13.10 5.43
CA LEU A 189 -11.05 13.72 4.31
C LEU A 189 -9.93 14.18 3.38
N TRP A 190 -9.67 13.40 2.34
CA TRP A 190 -8.86 13.88 1.23
C TRP A 190 -9.45 15.21 0.76
N PRO A 191 -8.62 16.22 0.40
CA PRO A 191 -9.13 17.52 0.00
C PRO A 191 -10.18 17.36 -1.11
N GLU A 192 -11.43 17.64 -0.76
CA GLU A 192 -12.53 17.64 -1.71
C GLU A 192 -12.31 18.82 -2.67
N GLU A 193 -12.23 18.46 -3.94
CA GLU A 193 -12.57 19.30 -5.11
C GLU A 193 -11.51 20.18 -5.78
N GLU A 194 -10.52 20.82 -5.16
CA GLU A 194 -9.59 21.71 -5.92
C GLU A 194 -8.09 21.43 -5.83
N TYR A 195 -7.60 20.72 -4.81
CA TYR A 195 -6.16 20.59 -4.55
C TYR A 195 -5.75 19.13 -4.43
N GLY A 196 -5.34 18.55 -5.57
CA GLY A 196 -4.86 17.17 -5.64
C GLY A 196 -3.52 16.95 -4.93
N LEU A 197 -3.15 15.67 -4.80
CA LEU A 197 -1.77 15.29 -4.48
C LEU A 197 -0.77 15.86 -5.51
N PRO A 198 0.51 16.07 -5.15
CA PRO A 198 1.51 16.65 -6.05
C PRO A 198 1.60 15.90 -7.39
N HIS A 199 1.46 16.61 -8.51
CA HIS A 199 1.42 16.00 -9.85
C HIS A 199 2.73 15.29 -10.27
N LEU A 200 3.85 15.63 -9.62
CA LEU A 200 5.18 15.04 -9.82
C LEU A 200 5.42 13.77 -8.99
N LEU A 201 4.46 13.36 -8.16
CA LEU A 201 4.61 12.20 -7.28
C LEU A 201 4.81 10.92 -8.10
N GLU A 202 5.93 10.24 -7.88
CA GLU A 202 6.28 8.99 -8.54
C GLU A 202 5.94 7.76 -7.68
N SER A 203 5.98 7.89 -6.34
CA SER A 203 5.71 6.80 -5.40
C SER A 203 4.83 7.26 -4.24
N LEU A 204 3.70 6.58 -4.02
CA LEU A 204 2.82 6.76 -2.87
C LEU A 204 2.75 5.46 -2.07
N GLU A 205 3.06 5.53 -0.78
CA GLU A 205 2.96 4.39 0.15
C GLU A 205 2.13 4.78 1.37
N ILE A 206 1.10 4.00 1.67
CA ILE A 206 0.26 4.16 2.86
C ILE A 206 0.25 2.85 3.61
N SER A 207 0.70 2.84 4.87
CA SER A 207 0.85 1.63 5.68
C SER A 207 0.25 1.75 7.07
N ASP A 208 -0.28 0.66 7.63
CA ASP A 208 -0.76 0.55 9.02
C ASP A 208 -1.76 1.64 9.44
N CYS A 209 -2.54 2.16 8.47
CA CYS A 209 -3.54 3.21 8.71
C CYS A 209 -4.91 2.58 8.99
N LYS A 210 -5.22 2.41 10.27
CA LYS A 210 -6.35 1.59 10.74
C LYS A 210 -7.73 2.16 10.41
N ASN A 211 -7.84 3.48 10.27
CA ASN A 211 -9.11 4.17 10.03
C ASN A 211 -9.31 4.60 8.57
N LEU A 212 -8.39 4.25 7.67
CA LEU A 212 -8.47 4.66 6.26
C LEU A 212 -9.64 3.93 5.57
N ILE A 213 -10.68 4.68 5.17
CA ILE A 213 -11.88 4.13 4.52
C ILE A 213 -11.77 4.16 2.99
N SER A 214 -11.23 5.25 2.45
CA SER A 214 -11.09 5.48 1.01
C SER A 214 -9.80 6.25 0.69
N LEU A 215 -9.40 6.20 -0.57
CA LEU A 215 -8.29 6.96 -1.16
C LEU A 215 -8.83 8.18 -1.92
N PRO A 216 -7.99 9.17 -2.32
CA PRO A 216 -8.50 10.36 -2.97
C PRO A 216 -9.05 10.03 -4.36
N GLU A 217 -10.26 10.50 -4.68
CA GLU A 217 -10.93 10.22 -5.96
C GLU A 217 -10.10 10.67 -7.17
N LYS A 218 -9.28 11.72 -7.01
CA LYS A 218 -8.43 12.28 -8.06
C LYS A 218 -7.05 11.64 -8.19
N LEU A 219 -6.84 10.37 -7.76
CA LEU A 219 -5.57 9.66 -8.01
C LEU A 219 -5.20 9.59 -9.50
N HIS A 220 -6.19 9.63 -10.39
CA HIS A 220 -5.98 9.72 -11.84
C HIS A 220 -5.24 10.99 -12.29
N SER A 221 -5.29 12.08 -11.51
CA SER A 221 -4.60 13.34 -11.82
C SER A 221 -3.07 13.25 -11.66
N LEU A 222 -2.57 12.18 -11.04
CA LEU A 222 -1.15 11.92 -10.81
C LEU A 222 -0.50 11.27 -12.02
N LYS A 223 -0.24 12.07 -13.05
CA LYS A 223 0.37 11.60 -14.30
C LYS A 223 1.76 11.00 -14.12
N SER A 224 2.48 11.31 -13.06
CA SER A 224 3.85 10.81 -12.82
C SER A 224 3.91 9.56 -11.95
N LEU A 225 2.78 9.11 -11.38
CA LEU A 225 2.76 8.04 -10.38
C LEU A 225 3.13 6.70 -11.02
N LYS A 226 4.24 6.11 -10.57
CA LYS A 226 4.76 4.82 -11.02
C LYS A 226 4.47 3.70 -10.03
N THR A 227 4.45 4.01 -8.74
CA THR A 227 4.29 3.02 -7.66
C THR A 227 3.22 3.46 -6.67
N LEU A 228 2.25 2.58 -6.40
CA LEU A 228 1.24 2.75 -5.37
C LEU A 228 1.27 1.53 -4.45
N LYS A 229 1.49 1.76 -3.15
CA LYS A 229 1.53 0.73 -2.12
C LYS A 229 0.55 1.06 -1.00
N ILE A 230 -0.28 0.08 -0.65
CA ILE A 230 -1.25 0.18 0.44
C ILE A 230 -1.08 -1.07 1.29
N ILE A 231 -0.71 -0.92 2.56
CA ILE A 231 -0.29 -2.04 3.41
C ILE A 231 -1.02 -1.93 4.76
N ASN A 232 -1.64 -3.00 5.24
CA ASN A 232 -2.30 -3.08 6.55
C ASN A 232 -3.30 -1.94 6.80
N CYS A 233 -4.16 -1.66 5.82
CA CYS A 233 -5.27 -0.70 5.94
C CYS A 233 -6.61 -1.46 6.04
N PRO A 234 -7.01 -1.96 7.22
CA PRO A 234 -8.10 -2.92 7.37
C PRO A 234 -9.48 -2.36 7.01
N CYS A 235 -9.71 -1.05 7.19
CA CYS A 235 -11.00 -0.39 6.92
C CYS A 235 -11.18 0.07 5.46
N LEU A 236 -10.19 -0.12 4.58
CA LEU A 236 -10.24 0.35 3.20
C LEU A 236 -11.27 -0.48 2.41
N VAL A 237 -12.38 0.14 2.02
CA VAL A 237 -13.49 -0.58 1.38
C VAL A 237 -13.31 -0.68 -0.14
N ALA A 238 -12.80 0.38 -0.77
CA ALA A 238 -12.63 0.47 -2.21
C ALA A 238 -11.45 1.37 -2.58
N LEU A 239 -10.87 1.14 -3.75
CA LEU A 239 -9.98 2.09 -4.41
C LEU A 239 -10.82 3.04 -5.29
N PRO A 240 -10.40 4.30 -5.48
CA PRO A 240 -11.10 5.26 -6.33
C PRO A 240 -11.19 4.76 -7.77
N GLU A 241 -12.23 5.18 -8.47
CA GLU A 241 -12.37 4.88 -9.89
C GLU A 241 -11.20 5.53 -10.65
N MET A 242 -10.35 4.67 -11.22
CA MET A 242 -9.16 5.08 -11.95
C MET A 242 -9.50 5.29 -13.42
N ASP A 243 -10.05 6.44 -13.78
CA ASP A 243 -9.99 6.93 -15.16
C ASP A 243 -8.56 7.41 -15.47
N ALA A 244 -7.66 6.43 -15.62
CA ALA A 244 -6.27 6.48 -16.09
C ALA A 244 -5.29 7.54 -15.50
N PRO A 245 -4.51 7.21 -14.46
CA PRO A 245 -3.11 7.62 -14.36
C PRO A 245 -2.25 6.72 -15.27
N SER A 246 -1.80 7.25 -16.40
CA SER A 246 -1.19 6.49 -17.51
C SER A 246 0.16 5.80 -17.20
N ASN A 247 0.81 6.13 -16.08
CA ASN A 247 2.20 5.72 -15.81
C ASN A 247 2.37 4.75 -14.63
N LEU A 248 1.28 4.26 -14.02
CA LEU A 248 1.38 3.34 -12.88
C LEU A 248 1.91 1.98 -13.34
N ARG A 249 3.08 1.59 -12.82
CA ARG A 249 3.77 0.32 -13.15
C ARG A 249 3.67 -0.72 -12.05
N HIS A 250 3.58 -0.30 -10.79
CA HIS A 250 3.57 -1.20 -9.64
C HIS A 250 2.42 -0.85 -8.70
N LEU A 251 1.52 -1.80 -8.47
CA LEU A 251 0.43 -1.70 -7.51
C LEU A 251 0.55 -2.85 -6.49
N GLN A 252 0.69 -2.49 -5.21
CA GLN A 252 0.77 -3.44 -4.11
C GLN A 252 -0.28 -3.14 -3.06
N ILE A 253 -1.11 -4.12 -2.73
CA ILE A 253 -2.18 -4.03 -1.73
C ILE A 253 -2.02 -5.18 -0.76
N LYS A 254 -1.75 -4.90 0.51
CA LYS A 254 -1.54 -5.91 1.55
C LYS A 254 -2.39 -5.64 2.78
N GLY A 255 -2.92 -6.67 3.43
CA GLY A 255 -3.63 -6.57 4.70
C GLY A 255 -4.83 -5.62 4.67
N CYS A 256 -5.52 -5.50 3.54
CA CYS A 256 -6.70 -4.66 3.38
C CYS A 256 -7.97 -5.53 3.46
N GLU A 257 -8.38 -5.85 4.69
CA GLU A 257 -9.40 -6.86 4.94
C GLU A 257 -10.81 -6.46 4.47
N ALA A 258 -11.18 -5.17 4.53
CA ALA A 258 -12.48 -4.68 4.08
C ALA A 258 -12.58 -4.46 2.57
N LEU A 259 -11.50 -4.63 1.80
CA LEU A 259 -11.48 -4.33 0.37
C LEU A 259 -12.37 -5.30 -0.39
N GLN A 260 -13.47 -4.82 -0.97
CA GLN A 260 -14.48 -5.69 -1.60
C GLN A 260 -14.23 -5.93 -3.08
N SER A 261 -13.71 -4.92 -3.79
CA SER A 261 -13.46 -4.96 -5.24
C SER A 261 -12.29 -4.05 -5.62
N LEU A 262 -11.71 -4.34 -6.79
CA LEU A 262 -10.73 -3.46 -7.46
C LEU A 262 -11.46 -2.52 -8.43
N PRO A 263 -10.89 -1.35 -8.79
CA PRO A 263 -11.57 -0.38 -9.63
C PRO A 263 -11.66 -0.87 -11.07
N LYS A 264 -12.80 -0.64 -11.72
CA LYS A 264 -13.05 -1.03 -13.13
C LYS A 264 -12.00 -0.48 -14.08
N GLY A 265 -11.51 0.73 -13.81
CA GLY A 265 -10.44 1.36 -14.57
C GLY A 265 -9.15 0.54 -14.63
N LEU A 266 -8.87 -0.32 -13.65
CA LEU A 266 -7.73 -1.25 -13.68
C LEU A 266 -7.89 -2.34 -14.76
N MET A 267 -9.12 -2.58 -15.22
CA MET A 267 -9.54 -3.74 -16.01
C MET A 267 -10.06 -3.39 -17.43
N HIS A 268 -10.00 -2.12 -17.86
CA HIS A 268 -10.58 -1.69 -19.14
C HIS A 268 -9.72 -0.68 -19.94
N ASN A 269 -8.49 -0.42 -19.52
CA ASN A 269 -7.69 0.66 -20.11
C ASN A 269 -6.55 0.12 -20.98
N GLU A 270 -6.63 0.36 -22.30
CA GLU A 270 -5.51 0.16 -23.26
C GLU A 270 -4.27 1.02 -22.91
N ASN A 271 -4.40 1.96 -21.96
CA ASN A 271 -3.37 2.93 -21.59
C ASN A 271 -2.74 2.69 -20.20
N LEU A 272 -3.05 1.59 -19.52
CA LEU A 272 -2.39 1.26 -18.24
C LEU A 272 -1.05 0.55 -18.47
N SER A 273 0.02 1.15 -17.97
CA SER A 273 1.39 0.61 -18.01
C SER A 273 1.73 -0.30 -16.82
N LEU A 274 0.73 -0.95 -16.24
CA LEU A 274 0.91 -1.76 -15.03
C LEU A 274 1.70 -3.03 -15.33
N GLU A 275 2.91 -3.13 -14.78
CA GLU A 275 3.82 -4.25 -14.96
C GLU A 275 3.69 -5.27 -13.81
N VAL A 276 3.40 -4.80 -12.59
CA VAL A 276 3.34 -5.63 -11.37
C VAL A 276 2.09 -5.34 -10.55
N LEU A 277 1.32 -6.39 -10.25
CA LEU A 277 0.17 -6.36 -9.34
C LEU A 277 0.36 -7.39 -8.23
N GLU A 278 0.42 -6.93 -6.99
CA GLU A 278 0.53 -7.77 -5.79
C GLU A 278 -0.63 -7.50 -4.83
N ILE A 279 -1.40 -8.54 -4.49
CA ILE A 279 -2.53 -8.49 -3.57
C ILE A 279 -2.32 -9.55 -2.49
N GLU A 280 -2.30 -9.17 -1.22
CA GLU A 280 -2.01 -10.08 -0.10
C GLU A 280 -2.94 -9.82 1.09
N GLY A 281 -3.61 -10.84 1.63
CA GLY A 281 -4.41 -10.70 2.85
C GLY A 281 -5.66 -9.82 2.70
N CYS A 282 -6.27 -9.77 1.51
CA CYS A 282 -7.53 -9.06 1.27
C CYS A 282 -8.70 -10.06 1.38
N SER A 283 -9.15 -10.32 2.61
CA SER A 283 -10.14 -11.37 2.90
C SER A 283 -11.54 -11.09 2.33
N SER A 284 -11.98 -9.83 2.23
CA SER A 284 -13.29 -9.47 1.64
C SER A 284 -13.30 -9.39 0.12
N LEU A 285 -12.15 -9.52 -0.55
CA LEU A 285 -12.06 -9.41 -2.01
C LEU A 285 -12.73 -10.62 -2.66
N LYS A 286 -13.89 -10.42 -3.28
CA LYS A 286 -14.69 -11.52 -3.87
C LYS A 286 -14.32 -11.83 -5.31
N CYS A 287 -14.12 -10.79 -6.10
CA CYS A 287 -13.81 -10.91 -7.52
C CYS A 287 -13.04 -9.68 -8.03
N PHE A 288 -12.42 -9.85 -9.18
CA PHE A 288 -12.04 -8.73 -10.03
C PHE A 288 -13.31 -8.19 -10.70
N THR A 289 -13.44 -6.87 -10.86
CA THR A 289 -14.57 -6.29 -11.62
C THR A 289 -14.57 -6.79 -13.06
N GLU A 290 -15.76 -6.82 -13.69
CA GLU A 290 -15.91 -7.18 -15.11
C GLU A 290 -14.93 -6.39 -16.00
N GLY A 291 -14.08 -7.13 -16.72
CA GLY A 291 -13.02 -6.58 -17.58
C GLY A 291 -11.80 -7.49 -17.66
N GLU A 292 -10.79 -7.04 -18.41
CA GLU A 292 -9.55 -7.77 -18.68
C GLU A 292 -8.35 -7.06 -18.03
N LEU A 293 -7.42 -7.83 -17.43
CA LEU A 293 -6.19 -7.24 -16.89
C LEU A 293 -5.35 -6.58 -17.99
N PRO A 294 -4.56 -5.55 -17.67
CA PRO A 294 -3.78 -4.82 -18.66
C PRO A 294 -2.74 -5.72 -19.33
N LEU A 295 -2.64 -5.65 -20.65
CA LEU A 295 -1.73 -6.48 -21.46
C LEU A 295 -0.24 -6.22 -21.18
N THR A 296 0.09 -5.18 -20.42
CA THR A 296 1.44 -4.83 -19.95
C THR A 296 1.88 -5.61 -18.71
N LEU A 297 0.96 -6.31 -18.04
CA LEU A 297 1.21 -6.99 -16.77
C LEU A 297 2.19 -8.15 -16.95
N GLN A 298 3.31 -8.10 -16.24
CA GLN A 298 4.38 -9.11 -16.25
C GLN A 298 4.30 -10.02 -15.02
N LYS A 299 3.88 -9.50 -13.88
CA LYS A 299 3.80 -10.25 -12.62
C LYS A 299 2.46 -10.03 -11.92
N LEU A 300 1.76 -11.12 -11.63
CA LEU A 300 0.58 -11.14 -10.79
C LEU A 300 0.84 -12.05 -9.58
N LYS A 301 0.76 -11.48 -8.37
CA LYS A 301 0.82 -12.22 -7.11
C LYS A 301 -0.46 -11.98 -6.32
N ILE A 302 -1.18 -13.05 -5.98
CA ILE A 302 -2.37 -13.01 -5.14
C ILE A 302 -2.15 -13.99 -3.98
N SER A 303 -2.30 -13.54 -2.75
CA SER A 303 -2.05 -14.36 -1.57
C SER A 303 -3.06 -14.10 -0.45
N ASN A 304 -3.54 -15.14 0.24
CA ASN A 304 -4.42 -15.04 1.41
C ASN A 304 -5.70 -14.20 1.16
N CYS A 305 -6.28 -14.30 -0.04
CA CYS A 305 -7.57 -13.69 -0.38
C CYS A 305 -8.66 -14.76 -0.29
N SER A 306 -9.19 -14.98 0.92
CA SER A 306 -10.05 -16.13 1.23
C SER A 306 -11.41 -16.13 0.53
N ASN A 307 -11.98 -14.97 0.20
CA ASN A 307 -13.26 -14.89 -0.53
C ASN A 307 -13.09 -14.84 -2.06
N LEU A 308 -11.85 -14.78 -2.56
CA LEU A 308 -11.59 -14.74 -3.99
C LEU A 308 -11.78 -16.13 -4.57
N ASN A 309 -12.85 -16.30 -5.35
CA ASN A 309 -13.23 -17.57 -5.95
C ASN A 309 -13.06 -17.61 -7.48
N VAL A 310 -12.95 -16.44 -8.13
CA VAL A 310 -12.84 -16.31 -9.59
C VAL A 310 -11.72 -15.34 -9.94
N LEU A 311 -10.85 -15.75 -10.87
CA LEU A 311 -9.84 -14.89 -11.52
C LEU A 311 -10.44 -14.25 -12.77
N PRO A 312 -9.91 -13.10 -13.22
CA PRO A 312 -10.48 -12.38 -14.36
C PRO A 312 -10.39 -13.20 -15.65
N GLU A 313 -11.45 -13.15 -16.46
CA GLU A 313 -11.46 -13.74 -17.80
C GLU A 313 -10.34 -13.12 -18.66
N GLY A 314 -9.78 -13.90 -19.58
CA GLY A 314 -8.68 -13.41 -20.41
C GLY A 314 -7.30 -13.41 -19.73
N LEU A 315 -7.20 -13.63 -18.40
CA LEU A 315 -5.91 -13.68 -17.67
C LEU A 315 -4.91 -14.64 -18.32
N LEU A 316 -5.38 -15.81 -18.74
CA LEU A 316 -4.53 -16.88 -19.30
C LEU A 316 -4.62 -16.99 -20.83
N SER A 317 -5.61 -16.38 -21.47
CA SER A 317 -5.84 -16.51 -22.91
C SER A 317 -5.42 -15.28 -23.73
N LYS A 318 -5.49 -14.07 -23.16
CA LYS A 318 -5.24 -12.80 -23.87
C LYS A 318 -3.98 -12.08 -23.41
N ASN A 319 -3.51 -12.31 -22.19
CA ASN A 319 -2.30 -11.67 -21.67
C ASN A 319 -1.05 -12.24 -22.33
N THR A 320 -0.41 -11.44 -23.17
CA THR A 320 0.85 -11.79 -23.86
C THR A 320 2.09 -11.46 -23.04
N SER A 321 2.00 -10.59 -22.03
CA SER A 321 3.18 -10.14 -21.28
C SER A 321 3.39 -10.85 -19.94
N LEU A 322 2.40 -11.58 -19.42
CA LEU A 322 2.47 -12.16 -18.09
C LEU A 322 3.53 -13.26 -18.03
N GLU A 323 4.59 -13.03 -17.26
CA GLU A 323 5.71 -13.96 -17.07
C GLU A 323 5.62 -14.76 -15.77
N SER A 324 4.96 -14.21 -14.74
CA SER A 324 4.86 -14.85 -13.41
C SER A 324 3.45 -14.71 -12.85
N LEU A 325 2.81 -15.85 -12.57
CA LEU A 325 1.53 -15.96 -11.87
C LEU A 325 1.71 -16.75 -10.57
N GLN A 326 1.53 -16.09 -9.43
CA GLN A 326 1.61 -16.69 -8.10
C GLN A 326 0.28 -16.52 -7.38
N ILE A 327 -0.36 -17.62 -7.02
CA ILE A 327 -1.62 -17.64 -6.29
C ILE A 327 -1.44 -18.50 -5.04
N SER A 328 -1.76 -17.96 -3.86
CA SER A 328 -1.63 -18.67 -2.59
C SER A 328 -2.83 -18.43 -1.69
N GLY A 329 -3.40 -19.45 -1.03
CA GLY A 329 -4.39 -19.25 0.02
C GLY A 329 -5.68 -18.55 -0.46
N CYS A 330 -6.15 -18.90 -1.66
CA CYS A 330 -7.41 -18.40 -2.24
C CYS A 330 -8.45 -19.53 -2.33
N SER A 331 -9.73 -19.18 -2.30
CA SER A 331 -10.84 -20.14 -2.44
C SER A 331 -11.22 -20.40 -3.91
N LEU A 332 -10.23 -20.47 -4.78
CA LEU A 332 -10.45 -20.75 -6.20
C LEU A 332 -10.96 -22.19 -6.38
N THR A 333 -12.01 -22.35 -7.17
CA THR A 333 -12.50 -23.65 -7.64
C THR A 333 -11.99 -23.94 -9.04
N SER A 334 -12.19 -22.94 -9.91
CA SER A 334 -11.80 -22.76 -11.32
C SER A 334 -10.50 -22.00 -11.59
N PHE A 335 -9.75 -22.32 -12.65
CA PHE A 335 -9.14 -21.28 -13.48
C PHE A 335 -10.10 -20.85 -14.59
N PRO A 336 -10.10 -19.57 -15.02
CA PRO A 336 -10.93 -19.11 -16.12
C PRO A 336 -10.57 -19.89 -17.39
N VAL A 337 -11.60 -20.29 -18.15
CA VAL A 337 -11.46 -21.19 -19.30
C VAL A 337 -10.51 -20.58 -20.31
N ILE A 338 -9.42 -21.29 -20.62
CA ILE A 338 -8.64 -21.05 -21.82
C ILE A 338 -9.52 -21.59 -22.93
N CYS A 339 -10.26 -20.73 -23.63
CA CYS A 339 -10.92 -21.14 -24.87
C CYS A 339 -9.84 -21.25 -25.96
N PRO A 340 -9.42 -22.45 -26.39
CA PRO A 340 -8.96 -22.57 -27.76
C PRO A 340 -10.21 -22.24 -28.60
N SER A 341 -10.13 -21.20 -29.42
CA SER A 341 -11.19 -20.89 -30.38
C SER A 341 -11.60 -22.20 -31.08
N PRO A 342 -12.86 -22.66 -30.98
CA PRO A 342 -13.29 -23.82 -31.73
C PRO A 342 -13.26 -23.41 -33.20
N SER A 343 -12.22 -23.84 -33.90
CA SER A 343 -12.11 -23.72 -35.35
C SER A 343 -13.14 -24.65 -35.98
N LYS A 344 -14.40 -24.21 -36.01
CA LYS A 344 -15.45 -24.75 -36.86
C LYS A 344 -16.05 -23.61 -37.67
N SER A 345 -15.27 -23.10 -38.60
CA SER A 345 -15.79 -22.71 -39.92
C SER A 345 -14.64 -22.71 -40.93
N PHE A 346 -14.87 -23.38 -42.06
CA PHE A 346 -14.02 -23.32 -43.23
C PHE A 346 -13.97 -21.87 -43.74
N ALA A 347 -12.89 -21.16 -43.49
CA ALA A 347 -12.43 -20.03 -44.30
C ALA A 347 -10.92 -19.81 -44.05
N PRO A 348 -10.05 -19.84 -45.08
CA PRO A 348 -8.65 -19.47 -44.92
C PRO A 348 -8.55 -17.94 -44.99
N SER A 349 -8.81 -17.27 -43.88
CA SER A 349 -8.39 -15.88 -43.69
C SER A 349 -7.15 -15.88 -42.81
N SER A 350 -6.01 -15.71 -43.49
CA SER A 350 -4.70 -15.42 -42.95
C SER A 350 -4.73 -14.20 -42.01
N SER A 351 -4.69 -14.45 -40.70
CA SER A 351 -4.00 -13.67 -39.64
C SER A 351 -4.66 -13.85 -38.27
N SER A 352 -4.73 -15.08 -37.73
CA SER A 352 -4.94 -15.29 -36.30
C SER A 352 -3.57 -15.46 -35.65
N SER A 353 -2.99 -14.36 -35.15
CA SER A 353 -1.82 -14.42 -34.29
C SER A 353 -2.16 -15.32 -33.10
N ASN A 354 -1.53 -16.50 -33.04
CA ASN A 354 -1.49 -17.33 -31.84
C ASN A 354 -0.85 -16.51 -30.72
N SER A 355 -1.69 -15.81 -29.95
CA SER A 355 -1.28 -15.08 -28.76
C SER A 355 -1.08 -16.09 -27.63
N SER A 356 0.06 -16.80 -27.63
CA SER A 356 0.40 -17.71 -26.54
C SER A 356 0.86 -16.91 -25.30
N PRO A 357 0.36 -17.22 -24.10
CA PRO A 357 0.84 -16.61 -22.86
C PRO A 357 2.35 -16.84 -22.68
N ARG A 358 3.09 -15.79 -22.30
CA ARG A 358 4.56 -15.82 -22.05
C ARG A 358 4.93 -16.26 -20.63
N LEU A 359 4.02 -16.98 -19.99
CA LEU A 359 4.14 -17.38 -18.59
C LEU A 359 5.34 -18.31 -18.40
N LYS A 360 6.29 -17.91 -17.56
CA LYS A 360 7.49 -18.67 -17.18
C LYS A 360 7.31 -19.39 -15.84
N VAL A 361 6.61 -18.75 -14.92
CA VAL A 361 6.38 -19.27 -13.57
C VAL A 361 4.89 -19.32 -13.27
N LEU A 362 4.40 -20.51 -12.92
CA LEU A 362 3.06 -20.74 -12.40
C LEU A 362 3.17 -21.38 -11.02
N GLU A 363 2.72 -20.67 -10.01
CA GLU A 363 2.76 -21.11 -8.61
C GLU A 363 1.35 -21.06 -8.02
N VAL A 364 0.88 -22.19 -7.52
CA VAL A 364 -0.43 -22.35 -6.90
C VAL A 364 -0.23 -23.03 -5.55
N ARG A 365 -0.47 -22.33 -4.45
CA ARG A 365 -0.30 -22.85 -3.09
C ARG A 365 -1.55 -22.68 -2.25
N ASP A 366 -1.81 -23.60 -1.33
CA ASP A 366 -2.87 -23.45 -0.32
C ASP A 366 -4.27 -23.14 -0.91
N CYS A 367 -4.51 -23.53 -2.17
CA CYS A 367 -5.81 -23.41 -2.85
C CYS A 367 -6.60 -24.69 -2.61
N ILE A 368 -7.16 -24.82 -1.41
CA ILE A 368 -7.77 -26.08 -0.94
C ILE A 368 -9.00 -26.52 -1.74
N ASN A 369 -9.71 -25.57 -2.36
CA ASN A 369 -10.94 -25.83 -3.13
C ASN A 369 -10.69 -26.05 -4.64
N LEU A 370 -9.43 -26.05 -5.07
CA LEU A 370 -9.11 -26.12 -6.50
C LEU A 370 -9.37 -27.52 -7.04
N GLU A 371 -10.35 -27.62 -7.94
CA GLU A 371 -10.75 -28.90 -8.56
C GLU A 371 -9.87 -29.26 -9.76
N SER A 372 -9.42 -28.27 -10.52
CA SER A 372 -8.61 -28.48 -11.72
C SER A 372 -7.66 -27.32 -12.02
N LEU A 373 -6.53 -27.66 -12.65
CA LEU A 373 -5.59 -26.68 -13.23
C LEU A 373 -6.14 -26.12 -14.55
N PRO A 374 -5.54 -25.05 -15.12
CA PRO A 374 -6.02 -24.48 -16.38
C PRO A 374 -6.12 -25.51 -17.51
N VAL A 375 -7.29 -25.60 -18.15
CA VAL A 375 -7.51 -26.45 -19.33
C VAL A 375 -6.54 -25.99 -20.43
N GLY A 376 -5.79 -26.92 -21.03
CA GLY A 376 -4.77 -26.52 -22.01
C GLY A 376 -3.46 -26.04 -21.39
N LEU A 377 -3.12 -26.50 -20.19
CA LEU A 377 -1.81 -26.28 -19.52
C LEU A 377 -0.60 -26.54 -20.46
N HIS A 378 -0.72 -27.51 -21.37
CA HIS A 378 0.29 -27.82 -22.39
C HIS A 378 0.58 -26.67 -23.36
N ASN A 379 -0.33 -25.69 -23.50
CA ASN A 379 -0.15 -24.52 -24.37
C ASN A 379 0.79 -23.45 -23.78
N PHE A 380 1.17 -23.56 -22.51
CA PHE A 380 2.14 -22.66 -21.90
C PHE A 380 3.56 -23.02 -22.32
N ILE A 381 3.88 -22.83 -23.59
CA ILE A 381 5.18 -23.21 -24.19
C ILE A 381 6.38 -22.47 -23.58
N HIS A 382 6.16 -21.38 -22.84
CA HIS A 382 7.23 -20.65 -22.15
C HIS A 382 7.37 -21.03 -20.67
N LEU A 383 6.51 -21.92 -20.16
CA LEU A 383 6.49 -22.28 -18.74
C LEU A 383 7.71 -23.12 -18.40
N ASP A 384 8.53 -22.58 -17.50
CA ASP A 384 9.77 -23.16 -17.01
C ASP A 384 9.56 -23.81 -15.64
N THR A 385 8.77 -23.16 -14.77
CA THR A 385 8.56 -23.58 -13.39
C THR A 385 7.06 -23.70 -13.07
N LEU A 386 6.66 -24.90 -12.63
CA LEU A 386 5.32 -25.21 -12.14
C LEU A 386 5.40 -25.71 -10.70
N LEU A 387 4.85 -24.92 -9.77
CA LEU A 387 4.81 -25.24 -8.34
C LEU A 387 3.35 -25.36 -7.89
N ILE A 388 2.98 -26.54 -7.40
CA ILE A 388 1.65 -26.82 -6.87
C ILE A 388 1.83 -27.31 -5.44
N SER A 389 1.21 -26.64 -4.47
CA SER A 389 1.31 -27.03 -3.07
C SER A 389 -0.02 -26.94 -2.36
N ASN A 390 -0.33 -27.90 -1.49
CA ASN A 390 -1.47 -27.86 -0.59
C ASN A 390 -2.81 -27.57 -1.30
N CYS A 391 -3.02 -28.24 -2.44
CA CYS A 391 -4.28 -28.23 -3.19
C CYS A 391 -4.96 -29.59 -2.97
N SER A 392 -5.76 -29.70 -1.90
CA SER A 392 -6.21 -30.99 -1.35
C SER A 392 -7.24 -31.71 -2.23
N ILE A 393 -8.12 -30.98 -2.92
CA ILE A 393 -9.20 -31.55 -3.74
C ILE A 393 -8.73 -31.95 -5.14
N LEU A 394 -7.60 -31.39 -5.63
CA LEU A 394 -7.09 -31.66 -6.96
C LEU A 394 -6.83 -33.16 -7.20
N GLU A 395 -7.67 -33.80 -8.03
CA GLU A 395 -7.62 -35.25 -8.26
C GLU A 395 -6.68 -35.66 -9.40
N SER A 396 -6.56 -34.82 -10.43
CA SER A 396 -5.80 -35.12 -11.65
C SER A 396 -5.35 -33.86 -12.39
N PHE A 397 -4.40 -34.05 -13.32
CA PHE A 397 -3.98 -33.01 -14.26
C PHE A 397 -4.96 -32.87 -15.45
N PRO A 398 -5.05 -31.69 -16.08
CA PRO A 398 -5.89 -31.49 -17.25
C PRO A 398 -5.39 -32.30 -18.45
N VAL A 399 -6.32 -32.65 -19.35
CA VAL A 399 -6.02 -33.39 -20.58
C VAL A 399 -5.03 -32.63 -21.45
N GLY A 400 -4.06 -33.35 -22.02
CA GLY A 400 -3.01 -32.82 -22.90
C GLY A 400 -1.62 -32.69 -22.27
N GLY A 401 -1.47 -33.03 -20.98
CA GLY A 401 -0.17 -33.22 -20.35
C GLY A 401 0.51 -31.92 -19.86
N LEU A 402 1.80 -32.02 -19.56
CA LEU A 402 2.62 -30.92 -19.06
C LEU A 402 3.11 -30.00 -20.20
N PRO A 403 3.40 -28.72 -19.90
CA PRO A 403 4.00 -27.82 -20.88
C PRO A 403 5.37 -28.32 -21.37
N PRO A 404 5.68 -28.20 -22.67
CA PRO A 404 6.83 -28.88 -23.30
C PRO A 404 8.19 -28.39 -22.78
N ASN A 405 8.29 -27.11 -22.38
CA ASN A 405 9.53 -26.48 -21.94
C ASN A 405 9.71 -26.41 -20.42
N LEU A 406 8.90 -27.16 -19.67
CA LEU A 406 8.97 -27.19 -18.22
C LEU A 406 10.32 -27.77 -17.75
N ALA A 407 11.07 -27.00 -16.96
CA ALA A 407 12.33 -27.42 -16.36
C ALA A 407 12.18 -27.89 -14.91
N THR A 408 11.23 -27.30 -14.18
CA THR A 408 10.97 -27.60 -12.76
C THR A 408 9.50 -27.90 -12.53
N LEU A 409 9.20 -29.08 -11.98
CA LEU A 409 7.89 -29.46 -11.46
C LEU A 409 8.00 -29.81 -9.97
N SER A 410 7.30 -29.07 -9.12
CA SER A 410 7.17 -29.41 -7.70
C SER A 410 5.71 -29.54 -7.32
N ILE A 411 5.34 -30.70 -6.79
CA ILE A 411 4.01 -30.99 -6.26
C ILE A 411 4.17 -31.36 -4.79
N SER A 412 3.49 -30.66 -3.88
CA SER A 412 3.56 -30.99 -2.45
C SER A 412 2.21 -30.93 -1.76
N ARG A 413 1.92 -31.88 -0.86
CA ARG A 413 0.68 -31.90 -0.04
C ARG A 413 -0.61 -31.85 -0.89
N CYS A 414 -0.62 -32.49 -2.06
CA CYS A 414 -1.83 -32.71 -2.86
C CYS A 414 -2.38 -34.09 -2.52
N GLU A 415 -3.25 -34.15 -1.51
CA GLU A 415 -3.64 -35.41 -0.87
C GLU A 415 -4.56 -36.27 -1.75
N ASN A 416 -5.45 -35.70 -2.56
CA ASN A 416 -6.35 -36.44 -3.46
C ASN A 416 -5.78 -36.69 -4.85
N LEU A 417 -4.58 -36.19 -5.17
CA LEU A 417 -3.99 -36.36 -6.49
C LEU A 417 -3.70 -37.84 -6.74
N GLN A 418 -4.43 -38.45 -7.68
CA GLN A 418 -4.39 -39.90 -7.93
C GLN A 418 -3.34 -40.30 -8.97
N ALA A 419 -3.12 -39.42 -9.96
CA ALA A 419 -2.24 -39.66 -11.10
C ALA A 419 -1.44 -38.41 -11.48
N LEU A 420 -0.22 -38.64 -11.97
CA LEU A 420 0.53 -37.67 -12.76
C LEU A 420 0.01 -37.66 -14.22
N PRO A 421 0.25 -36.60 -14.99
CA PRO A 421 -0.20 -36.54 -16.39
C PRO A 421 0.53 -37.59 -17.24
N ASP A 422 -0.18 -38.22 -18.17
CA ASP A 422 0.44 -39.07 -19.18
C ASP A 422 1.32 -38.26 -20.13
N GLY A 423 2.27 -38.93 -20.79
CA GLY A 423 3.12 -38.26 -21.77
C GLY A 423 4.30 -37.47 -21.18
N MET A 424 4.58 -37.60 -19.87
CA MET A 424 5.72 -36.92 -19.22
C MET A 424 7.08 -37.23 -19.87
N TYR A 425 7.22 -38.39 -20.50
CA TYR A 425 8.42 -38.77 -21.27
C TYR A 425 8.73 -37.78 -22.42
N THR A 426 7.75 -37.00 -22.89
CA THR A 426 7.94 -35.98 -23.93
C THR A 426 8.61 -34.71 -23.40
N ASN A 427 8.60 -34.46 -22.09
CA ASN A 427 9.18 -33.27 -21.46
C ASN A 427 10.71 -33.38 -21.32
N THR A 428 11.43 -33.41 -22.44
CA THR A 428 12.89 -33.56 -22.47
C THR A 428 13.67 -32.46 -21.75
N LEU A 429 13.02 -31.34 -21.42
CA LEU A 429 13.63 -30.22 -20.69
C LEU A 429 13.44 -30.29 -19.17
N LEU A 430 12.59 -31.20 -18.67
CA LEU A 430 12.31 -31.34 -17.24
C LEU A 430 13.52 -31.93 -16.51
N GLN A 431 14.15 -31.12 -15.66
CA GLN A 431 15.37 -31.43 -14.92
C GLN A 431 15.08 -31.75 -13.46
N ASP A 432 14.13 -31.03 -12.85
CA ASP A 432 13.79 -31.15 -11.44
C ASP A 432 12.34 -31.59 -11.25
N LEU A 433 12.15 -32.80 -10.70
CA LEU A 433 10.84 -33.32 -10.31
C LEU A 433 10.83 -33.60 -8.81
N THR A 434 9.99 -32.86 -8.10
CA THR A 434 9.78 -33.03 -6.66
C THR A 434 8.33 -33.33 -6.36
N ILE A 435 8.07 -34.45 -5.68
CA ILE A 435 6.75 -34.85 -5.20
C ILE A 435 6.88 -35.10 -3.70
N ARG A 436 6.13 -34.36 -2.89
CA ARG A 436 6.15 -34.51 -1.43
C ARG A 436 4.75 -34.66 -0.86
N ASP A 437 4.57 -35.53 0.13
CA ASP A 437 3.32 -35.61 0.91
C ASP A 437 2.06 -35.79 0.03
N CYS A 438 2.17 -36.48 -1.11
CA CYS A 438 1.04 -36.80 -1.98
C CYS A 438 0.65 -38.25 -1.72
N THR A 439 -0.33 -38.46 -0.84
CA THR A 439 -0.65 -39.78 -0.27
C THR A 439 -1.52 -40.64 -1.17
N SER A 440 -2.43 -40.06 -1.97
CA SER A 440 -3.31 -40.84 -2.87
C SER A 440 -2.71 -41.15 -4.24
N LEU A 441 -1.48 -40.71 -4.51
CA LEU A 441 -0.81 -40.95 -5.78
C LEU A 441 -0.55 -42.45 -5.95
N THR A 442 -1.26 -43.08 -6.88
CA THR A 442 -1.20 -44.53 -7.16
C THR A 442 -0.85 -44.82 -8.60
N LEU A 443 -1.29 -43.99 -9.54
CA LEU A 443 -1.14 -44.19 -10.98
C LEU A 443 0.14 -43.54 -11.51
N TYR A 444 0.82 -44.28 -12.38
CA TYR A 444 2.07 -43.87 -13.02
C TYR A 444 1.79 -43.31 -14.42
N PRO A 445 2.57 -42.31 -14.88
CA PRO A 445 2.38 -41.74 -16.21
C PRO A 445 2.72 -42.77 -17.28
N GLU A 446 1.81 -43.03 -18.23
CA GLU A 446 2.08 -43.95 -19.33
C GLU A 446 3.29 -43.48 -20.14
N GLY A 447 4.24 -44.41 -20.37
CA GLY A 447 5.49 -44.16 -21.11
C GLY A 447 6.70 -43.77 -20.24
N GLY A 448 6.49 -43.51 -18.95
CA GLY A 448 7.56 -43.30 -17.96
C GLY A 448 7.96 -41.83 -17.73
N LEU A 449 8.99 -41.64 -16.90
CA LEU A 449 9.51 -40.32 -16.53
C LEU A 449 10.29 -39.62 -17.67
N PRO A 450 10.48 -38.28 -17.58
CA PRO A 450 11.29 -37.54 -18.53
C PRO A 450 12.75 -38.01 -18.56
N PRO A 451 13.38 -38.20 -19.73
CA PRO A 451 14.68 -38.87 -19.85
C PRO A 451 15.88 -38.06 -19.35
N ASN A 452 15.76 -36.73 -19.23
CA ASN A 452 16.84 -35.82 -18.85
C ASN A 452 16.72 -35.30 -17.40
N LEU A 453 15.94 -36.00 -16.57
CA LEU A 453 15.74 -35.63 -15.18
C LEU A 453 17.06 -35.71 -14.39
N GLN A 454 17.47 -34.61 -13.77
CA GLN A 454 18.69 -34.49 -12.97
C GLN A 454 18.44 -34.74 -11.48
N SER A 455 17.27 -34.35 -10.99
CA SER A 455 16.88 -34.52 -9.59
C SER A 455 15.44 -35.02 -9.50
N LEU A 456 15.28 -36.22 -8.97
CA LEU A 456 14.00 -36.81 -8.60
C LEU A 456 13.91 -36.89 -7.09
N ARG A 457 12.92 -36.23 -6.49
CA ARG A 457 12.67 -36.30 -5.05
C ARG A 457 11.23 -36.71 -4.79
N ILE A 458 11.03 -37.93 -4.33
CA ILE A 458 9.74 -38.44 -3.87
C ILE A 458 9.84 -38.62 -2.36
N ILE A 459 9.05 -37.86 -1.60
CA ILE A 459 9.15 -37.83 -0.13
C ILE A 459 7.77 -38.04 0.48
N ARG A 460 7.63 -39.02 1.39
CA ARG A 460 6.38 -39.28 2.14
C ARG A 460 5.14 -39.46 1.23
N CYS A 461 5.30 -40.21 0.13
CA CYS A 461 4.20 -40.66 -0.73
C CYS A 461 3.92 -42.14 -0.45
N SER A 462 2.96 -42.42 0.45
CA SER A 462 2.77 -43.75 1.03
C SER A 462 2.16 -44.80 0.09
N ASN A 463 1.39 -44.40 -0.92
CA ASN A 463 0.70 -45.34 -1.82
C ASN A 463 1.47 -45.67 -3.10
N LEU A 464 2.65 -45.07 -3.30
CA LEU A 464 3.55 -45.39 -4.40
C LEU A 464 4.28 -46.71 -4.11
N ASN A 465 3.60 -47.83 -4.34
CA ASN A 465 4.06 -49.14 -3.89
C ASN A 465 4.95 -49.90 -4.88
N HIS A 466 5.20 -49.38 -6.09
CA HIS A 466 6.07 -50.05 -7.08
C HIS A 466 6.98 -49.07 -7.84
N PRO A 467 8.16 -48.70 -7.29
CA PRO A 467 9.13 -47.85 -8.01
C PRO A 467 9.66 -48.49 -9.30
N SER A 468 9.48 -49.81 -9.48
CA SER A 468 9.82 -50.54 -10.71
C SER A 468 8.98 -50.09 -11.92
N GLU A 469 7.77 -49.58 -11.70
CA GLU A 469 6.83 -49.14 -12.74
C GLU A 469 7.10 -47.71 -13.22
N TRP A 470 8.02 -46.99 -12.56
CA TRP A 470 8.43 -45.63 -12.93
C TRP A 470 9.41 -45.59 -14.12
N ASP A 471 9.75 -46.76 -14.68
CA ASP A 471 10.73 -46.91 -15.74
C ASP A 471 12.05 -46.14 -15.45
N LEU A 472 12.48 -46.12 -14.18
CA LEU A 472 13.66 -45.34 -13.75
C LEU A 472 14.93 -45.72 -14.51
N TYR A 473 15.00 -46.94 -15.05
CA TYR A 473 16.10 -47.39 -15.91
C TYR A 473 16.19 -46.64 -17.26
N LYS A 474 15.12 -45.95 -17.69
CA LYS A 474 15.10 -45.08 -18.88
C LYS A 474 15.72 -43.70 -18.61
N LEU A 475 15.95 -43.34 -17.34
CA LEU A 475 16.65 -42.11 -16.99
C LEU A 475 18.10 -42.20 -17.44
N ARG A 476 18.58 -41.16 -18.12
CA ARG A 476 19.93 -41.17 -18.68
C ARG A 476 20.95 -41.03 -17.53
N ASN A 477 21.66 -42.12 -17.21
CA ASN A 477 22.79 -42.06 -16.28
C ASN A 477 23.80 -41.00 -16.75
N ARG A 478 24.14 -40.05 -15.86
CA ARG A 478 25.33 -39.22 -15.99
C ARG A 478 26.21 -39.39 -14.76
#